data_AF-A0A521HKV2-F1
#
_entry.id   AF-A0A521HKV2-F1
#
_cell.length_a   1.000
_cell.length_b   1.000
_cell.length_c   1.000
_cell.angle_alpha   90.00
_cell.angle_beta   90.00
_cell.angle_gamma   90.00
#
_symmetry.space_group_name_H-M   'P 1'
#
loop_
_entity.id
_entity.type
_entity.pdbx_description
1 polymer ?
#
loop_
_entity_poly.entity_id
_entity_poly.type
_entity_poly.pdbx_seq_one_letter_code
_entity_poly.pdbx_strand_id
1 'polypeptide(L)' 'IALAKTIYDQTVLQQKQGTASLTDVLLADNALREAQQNYLNAVIDFLKADLELKKLTGSITSIKN' A
#
# COMPACT_ATOMS: atom_id res chain seq x y z
N ILE A 1 -5.80 -2.83 2.09
CA ILE A 1 -6.23 -1.76 1.17
C ILE A 1 -7.75 -1.70 1.02
N ALA A 2 -8.44 -2.80 0.69
CA ALA A 2 -9.90 -2.80 0.42
C ALA A 2 -10.74 -2.12 1.53
N LEU A 3 -10.51 -2.48 2.80
CA LEU A 3 -11.23 -1.86 3.93
C LEU A 3 -11.00 -0.34 4.01
N ALA A 4 -9.75 0.12 3.92
CA ALA A 4 -9.44 1.55 3.94
C ALA A 4 -10.09 2.30 2.76
N LYS A 5 -10.19 1.65 1.60
CA LYS A 5 -10.91 2.20 0.45
C LYS A 5 -12.41 2.33 0.72
N THR A 6 -13.04 1.28 1.26
CA THR A 6 -14.46 1.30 1.64
C THR A 6 -14.76 2.41 2.65
N ILE A 7 -13.88 2.59 3.64
CA ILE A 7 -14.01 3.66 4.63
C ILE A 7 -13.94 5.03 3.93
N TYR A 8 -12.92 5.27 3.10
CA TYR A 8 -12.81 6.52 2.33
C TYR A 8 -14.06 6.79 1.48
N ASP A 9 -14.51 5.81 0.69
CA ASP A 9 -15.68 5.96 -0.18
C ASP A 9 -16.94 6.30 0.64
N GLN A 10 -17.11 5.65 1.81
CA GLN A 10 -18.23 5.91 2.72
C GLN A 10 -18.13 7.30 3.38
N THR A 11 -16.95 7.71 3.81
CA THR A 11 -16.74 9.04 4.43
C THR A 11 -16.97 10.16 3.42
N VAL A 12 -16.59 9.96 2.15
CA VAL A 12 -16.94 10.88 1.06
C VAL A 12 -18.46 10.97 0.86
N LEU A 13 -19.17 9.84 0.92
CA LEU A 13 -20.64 9.85 0.84
C LEU A 13 -21.27 10.61 2.02
N GLN A 14 -20.79 10.36 3.23
CA GLN A 14 -21.26 11.02 4.45
C GLN A 14 -21.00 12.53 4.42
N GLN A 15 -19.84 12.97 3.90
CA GLN A 15 -19.54 14.38 3.72
C GLN A 15 -20.52 15.05 2.75
N LYS A 16 -20.85 14.39 1.64
CA LYS A 16 -21.87 14.88 0.69
C LYS A 16 -23.26 14.97 1.31
N GLN A 17 -23.57 14.09 2.26
CA GLN A 17 -24.82 14.09 3.02
C GLN A 17 -24.80 15.06 4.22
N GLY A 18 -23.66 15.72 4.49
CA GLY A 18 -23.50 16.62 5.62
C GLY A 18 -23.33 15.93 6.98
N THR A 19 -23.09 14.62 7.00
CA THR A 19 -22.95 13.82 8.24
C THR A 19 -21.49 13.54 8.62
N ALA A 20 -20.53 13.94 7.79
CA ALA A 20 -19.10 13.90 8.08
C ALA A 20 -18.44 15.23 7.67
N SER A 21 -17.38 15.61 8.36
CA SER A 21 -16.63 16.82 8.05
C SER A 21 -15.63 16.59 6.91
N LEU A 22 -15.12 17.69 6.33
CA LEU A 22 -14.01 17.61 5.38
C LEU A 22 -12.75 17.02 6.04
N THR A 23 -12.53 17.27 7.33
CA THR A 23 -11.43 16.70 8.10
C THR A 23 -11.51 15.17 8.16
N ASP A 24 -12.71 14.61 8.34
CA ASP A 24 -12.91 13.15 8.35
C ASP A 24 -12.54 12.53 7.00
N VAL A 25 -12.90 13.19 5.89
CA VAL A 25 -12.52 12.76 4.54
C VAL A 25 -11.01 12.75 4.37
N LEU A 26 -10.31 13.79 4.83
CA LEU A 26 -8.86 13.88 4.75
C LEU A 26 -8.16 12.80 5.59
N LEU A 27 -8.69 12.49 6.76
CA LEU A 27 -8.18 11.39 7.59
C LEU A 27 -8.38 10.03 6.92
N ALA A 28 -9.56 9.79 6.33
CA ALA A 28 -9.82 8.56 5.60
C ALA A 28 -8.95 8.41 4.34
N ASP A 29 -8.68 9.51 3.62
CA ASP A 29 -7.75 9.53 2.47
C ASP A 29 -6.32 9.18 2.92
N ASN A 30 -5.83 9.80 4.00
CA ASN A 30 -4.51 9.50 4.55
C ASN A 30 -4.38 8.01 4.94
N ALA A 31 -5.38 7.46 5.62
CA ALA A 31 -5.39 6.04 6.00
C ALA A 31 -5.37 5.11 4.76
N LEU A 32 -6.08 5.48 3.68
CA LEU A 32 -6.03 4.74 2.42
C LEU A 32 -4.62 4.80 1.79
N ARG A 33 -4.00 5.99 1.75
CA ARG A 33 -2.65 6.17 1.21
C ARG A 33 -1.60 5.40 2.00
N GLU A 34 -1.68 5.41 3.33
CA GLU A 34 -0.82 4.61 4.20
C GLU A 34 -0.97 3.11 3.91
N ALA A 35 -2.20 2.61 3.78
CA ALA A 35 -2.45 1.21 3.46
C ALA A 35 -1.89 0.81 2.08
N GLN A 36 -1.94 1.71 1.10
CA GLN A 36 -1.34 1.50 -0.23
C GLN A 36 0.20 1.51 -0.15
N GLN A 37 0.79 2.45 0.57
CA GLN A 37 2.24 2.56 0.74
C GLN A 37 2.81 1.33 1.47
N ASN A 38 2.15 0.87 2.52
CA ASN A 38 2.56 -0.32 3.27
C ASN A 38 2.55 -1.58 2.38
N TYR A 39 1.57 -1.70 1.49
CA TYR A 39 1.55 -2.79 0.51
C TYR A 39 2.73 -2.70 -0.47
N LEU A 40 3.03 -1.52 -1.00
CA LEU A 40 4.19 -1.33 -1.89
C LEU A 40 5.50 -1.69 -1.19
N ASN A 41 5.66 -1.29 0.07
CA ASN A 41 6.84 -1.65 0.87
C ASN A 41 6.95 -3.18 1.02
N ALA A 42 5.85 -3.86 1.36
CA ALA A 42 5.83 -5.32 1.48
C ALA A 42 6.19 -6.03 0.16
N VAL A 43 5.72 -5.51 -0.99
CA VAL A 43 6.10 -6.03 -2.31
C VAL A 43 7.59 -5.83 -2.57
N ILE A 44 8.13 -4.65 -2.26
CA ILE A 44 9.56 -4.37 -2.43
C ILE A 44 10.40 -5.33 -1.57
N ASP A 45 10.02 -5.53 -0.31
CA ASP A 45 10.76 -6.41 0.61
C ASP A 45 10.70 -7.87 0.16
N PHE A 46 9.54 -8.32 -0.33
CA PHE A 46 9.41 -9.64 -0.96
C PHE A 46 10.35 -9.80 -2.16
N LEU A 47 10.39 -8.83 -3.08
CA LEU A 47 11.26 -8.89 -4.26
C LEU A 47 12.75 -8.87 -3.89
N LYS A 48 13.14 -8.11 -2.86
CA LYS A 48 14.51 -8.13 -2.34
C LYS A 48 14.87 -9.50 -1.79
N ALA A 49 13.99 -10.11 -1.00
CA ALA A 49 14.20 -11.44 -0.44
C ALA A 49 14.29 -12.53 -1.53
N ASP A 50 13.43 -12.46 -2.56
CA ASP A 50 13.50 -13.38 -3.71
C ASP A 50 14.82 -13.23 -4.49
N LEU A 51 15.27 -11.99 -4.73
CA LEU A 51 16.57 -11.74 -5.35
C LEU A 51 17.74 -12.27 -4.51
N GLU A 52 17.70 -12.07 -3.19
CA GLU A 52 18.72 -12.59 -2.28
C GLU A 52 18.75 -14.12 -2.27
N LEU A 53 17.58 -14.77 -2.22
CA LEU A 53 17.47 -16.21 -2.36
C LEU A 53 18.09 -16.70 -3.67
N LYS A 54 17.78 -16.06 -4.80
CA LYS A 54 18.36 -16.40 -6.11
C LYS A 54 19.87 -16.21 -6.18
N LYS A 55 20.43 -15.24 -5.45
CA LYS A 55 21.89 -15.05 -5.32
C LYS A 55 22.51 -16.22 -4.57
N LEU A 56 21.91 -16.60 -3.44
CA LEU A 56 22.41 -17.66 -2.56
C LEU A 56 22.29 -19.06 -3.18
N THR A 57 21.23 -19.34 -3.94
CA THR A 57 21.02 -20.65 -4.60
C THR A 57 21.87 -20.83 -5.87
N GLY A 58 22.76 -19.89 -6.19
CA GLY A 58 23.65 -19.99 -7.35
C GLY A 58 22.93 -19.87 -8.71
N SER A 59 21.63 -19.53 -8.71
CA SER A 59 20.84 -19.33 -9.93
C SER A 59 21.10 -17.96 -10.58
N ILE A 60 21.74 -17.02 -9.87
CA ILE A 60 22.40 -15.85 -10.47
C ILE A 60 23.78 -16.30 -10.97
N THR A 61 23.80 -17.16 -11.98
CA THR A 61 24.95 -17.26 -12.87
C THR A 61 24.92 -16.02 -13.77
N SER A 62 25.95 -15.18 -13.66
CA SER A 62 26.23 -14.01 -14.52
C SER A 62 25.66 -12.65 -14.08
N ILE A 63 26.20 -12.10 -12.99
CA ILE A 63 26.68 -10.71 -13.04
C ILE A 63 28.20 -10.76 -12.83
N LYS A 64 28.91 -11.19 -13.87
CA LYS A 64 30.32 -10.87 -14.07
C LYS A 64 30.37 -9.96 -15.29
N ASN A 65 30.71 -8.70 -15.06
CA ASN A 65 31.54 -7.86 -15.92
C ASN A 65 32.20 -6.82 -15.02
#